data_AF-A0A533W6C6-F1
#
_entry.id   AF-A0A533W6C6-F1
#
_cell.length_a   1.000
_cell.length_b   1.000
_cell.length_c   1.000
_cell.angle_alpha   90.00
_cell.angle_beta   90.00
_cell.angle_gamma   90.00
#
_symmetry.space_group_name_H-M   'P 1'
#
loop_
_entity.id
_entity.type
_entity.pdbx_description
1 polymer ?
#
loop_
_entity_poly.entity_id
_entity_poly.type
_entity_poly.pdbx_seq_one_letter_code
_entity_poly.pdbx_strand_id
1 'polypeptide(L)'
;MLEESRLRDKRESKTSAVRAMSPYEVPTRIGPSDYVPFLRNDKVCYIWLKGRYFGGTPVTIDVKLHVVDAYDSAGVMVDAIRGTKLALERGVKGELTSLSAYCFKHPPTQMAYAQAKAMFEDFTAGKTER
;
A
#
# COMPACT_ATOMS: atom_id res chain seq x y z
N MET A 1 -13.42 14.31 -2.90
CA MET A 1 -12.58 14.99 -1.89
C MET A 1 -11.91 16.16 -2.56
N LEU A 2 -12.34 17.38 -2.22
CA LEU A 2 -11.89 18.62 -2.86
C LEU A 2 -10.91 19.43 -1.98
N GLU A 3 -10.62 18.98 -0.75
CA GLU A 3 -9.70 19.68 0.16
C GLU A 3 -8.23 19.45 -0.24
N GLU A 4 -7.55 20.50 -0.69
CA GLU A 4 -6.15 20.47 -1.11
C GLU A 4 -5.17 19.97 -0.05
N SER A 5 -5.41 20.27 1.23
CA SER A 5 -4.54 19.83 2.34
C SER A 5 -4.46 18.30 2.41
N ARG A 6 -5.60 17.62 2.38
CA ARG A 6 -5.69 16.14 2.41
C ARG A 6 -5.18 15.49 1.13
N LEU A 7 -5.19 16.24 0.02
CA LEU A 7 -4.62 15.78 -1.26
C LEU A 7 -3.09 15.70 -1.21
N ARG A 8 -2.43 16.58 -0.45
CA ARG A 8 -0.96 16.58 -0.30
C ARG A 8 -0.48 15.33 0.43
N ASP A 9 -1.04 15.03 1.60
CA ASP A 9 -0.64 13.86 2.40
C ASP A 9 -0.92 12.54 1.66
N LYS A 10 -2.06 12.48 0.94
CA LYS A 10 -2.44 11.31 0.14
C LYS A 10 -1.54 11.13 -1.09
N ARG A 11 -0.98 12.22 -1.61
CA ARG A 11 0.00 12.18 -2.69
C ARG A 11 1.35 11.71 -2.19
N GLU A 12 1.83 12.26 -1.07
CA GLU A 12 3.09 11.86 -0.47
C GLU A 12 3.07 10.37 -0.08
N SER A 13 2.00 9.91 0.57
CA SER A 13 1.84 8.50 0.98
C SER A 13 1.87 7.47 -0.12
N LYS A 14 1.27 7.77 -1.26
CA LYS A 14 1.31 6.87 -2.39
C LYS A 14 2.64 6.95 -3.14
N THR A 15 3.24 8.15 -3.16
CA THR A 15 4.51 8.38 -3.85
C THR A 15 5.67 7.72 -3.11
N SER A 16 5.75 7.86 -1.78
CA SER A 16 6.75 7.19 -0.95
C SER A 16 6.65 5.67 -1.08
N ALA A 17 5.43 5.12 -1.04
CA ALA A 17 5.21 3.68 -1.19
C ALA A 17 5.73 3.15 -2.53
N VAL A 18 5.45 3.83 -3.66
CA VAL A 18 5.98 3.40 -4.96
C VAL A 18 7.50 3.55 -5.04
N ARG A 19 8.06 4.64 -4.49
CA ARG A 19 9.50 4.86 -4.47
C ARG A 19 10.25 3.83 -3.63
N ALA A 20 9.69 3.43 -2.48
CA ALA A 20 10.27 2.40 -1.61
C ALA A 20 10.37 1.03 -2.29
N MET A 21 9.56 0.77 -3.33
CA MET A 21 9.57 -0.48 -4.08
C MET A 21 10.56 -0.48 -5.25
N SER A 22 11.19 0.64 -5.59
CA SER A 22 12.14 0.74 -6.70
C SER A 22 13.57 0.91 -6.20
N PRO A 23 14.55 0.14 -6.70
CA PRO A 23 15.96 0.28 -6.30
C PRO A 23 16.64 1.54 -6.87
N TYR A 24 15.94 2.31 -7.70
CA TYR A 24 16.40 3.56 -8.29
C TYR A 24 15.27 4.58 -8.34
N GLU A 25 15.63 5.85 -8.49
CA GLU A 25 14.64 6.92 -8.61
C GLU A 25 13.83 6.77 -9.89
N VAL A 26 12.51 6.68 -9.73
CA VAL A 26 11.56 6.67 -10.84
C VAL A 26 10.82 8.01 -10.83
N PRO A 27 10.80 8.75 -11.96
CA PRO A 27 9.93 9.91 -12.10
C PRO A 27 8.46 9.49 -11.95
N THR A 28 7.82 9.90 -10.85
CA THR A 28 6.46 9.49 -10.50
C THR A 28 5.57 10.69 -10.22
N ARG A 29 4.34 10.65 -10.76
CA ARG A 29 3.25 11.55 -10.36
C ARG A 29 2.06 10.71 -9.95
N ILE A 30 1.76 10.70 -8.66
CA ILE A 30 0.64 9.94 -8.11
C ILE A 30 -0.28 10.89 -7.34
N GLY A 31 -1.57 10.84 -7.62
CA GLY A 31 -2.56 11.68 -6.96
C GLY A 31 -3.96 11.24 -7.38
N PRO A 32 -4.99 11.55 -6.59
CA PRO A 32 -6.36 11.37 -7.06
C PRO A 32 -6.63 12.36 -8.20
N SER A 33 -7.38 11.91 -9.21
CA SER A 33 -7.73 12.74 -10.35
C SER A 33 -8.92 13.64 -10.04
N ASP A 34 -9.98 13.08 -9.46
CA ASP A 34 -11.21 13.82 -9.15
C ASP A 34 -12.13 13.03 -8.21
N TYR A 35 -13.22 13.64 -7.77
CA TYR A 35 -14.38 12.97 -7.19
C TYR A 35 -15.57 13.04 -8.14
N VAL A 36 -16.02 11.87 -8.59
CA VAL A 36 -17.13 11.72 -9.53
C VAL A 36 -18.34 11.14 -8.77
N PRO A 37 -19.38 11.93 -8.45
CA PRO A 37 -20.42 11.53 -7.50
C PRO A 37 -21.18 10.26 -7.87
N PHE A 38 -21.41 10.02 -9.16
CA PHE A 38 -22.18 8.86 -9.61
C PHE A 38 -21.42 7.54 -9.46
N LEU A 39 -20.09 7.57 -9.32
CA LEU A 39 -19.29 6.36 -9.08
C LEU A 39 -19.48 5.81 -7.67
N ARG A 40 -19.93 6.64 -6.70
CA ARG A 40 -20.16 6.21 -5.31
C ARG A 40 -18.95 5.47 -4.72
N ASN A 41 -19.03 4.15 -4.55
CA ASN A 41 -17.98 3.30 -3.98
C ASN A 41 -17.08 2.66 -5.06
N ASP A 42 -17.45 2.79 -6.34
CA ASP A 42 -16.59 2.40 -7.44
C ASP A 42 -15.43 3.39 -7.59
N LYS A 43 -14.25 2.82 -7.79
CA LYS A 43 -13.03 3.55 -7.96
C LYS A 43 -12.38 3.12 -9.26
N VAL A 44 -12.11 4.13 -10.08
CA VAL A 44 -11.38 3.98 -11.32
C VAL A 44 -9.96 4.49 -11.10
N CYS A 45 -8.96 3.65 -11.37
CA CYS A 45 -7.55 4.03 -11.33
C CYS A 45 -6.93 3.83 -12.71
N TYR A 46 -6.25 4.86 -13.19
CA TYR A 46 -5.41 4.78 -14.37
C TYR A 46 -3.95 4.74 -13.94
N ILE A 47 -3.19 3.80 -14.49
CA ILE A 47 -1.74 3.68 -14.25
C ILE A 47 -1.08 3.65 -15.62
N TRP A 48 -0.18 4.60 -15.84
CA TRP A 48 0.65 4.68 -17.03
C TRP A 48 2.11 4.47 -16.63
N LEU A 49 2.77 3.52 -17.28
CA LEU A 49 4.17 3.19 -17.03
C LEU A 49 4.92 3.21 -18.36
N LYS A 50 6.14 3.74 -18.34
CA LYS A 50 7.05 3.70 -19.48
C LYS A 50 8.42 3.26 -19.02
N GLY A 51 9.02 2.33 -19.76
CA GLY A 51 10.30 1.75 -19.41
C GLY A 51 10.99 1.12 -20.62
N ARG A 52 11.95 0.25 -20.34
CA ARG A 52 12.69 -0.54 -21.32
C ARG A 52 12.81 -1.98 -20.83
N TYR A 53 12.86 -2.94 -21.75
CA TYR A 53 13.14 -4.34 -21.47
C TYR A 53 14.39 -4.81 -22.22
N PHE A 54 14.56 -6.12 -22.40
CA PHE A 54 15.71 -6.72 -23.07
C PHE A 54 16.10 -6.01 -24.38
N GLY A 55 17.40 -5.77 -24.54
CA GLY A 55 17.95 -5.01 -25.68
C GLY A 55 17.70 -3.50 -25.63
N GLY A 56 17.25 -2.95 -24.49
CA GLY A 56 16.93 -1.52 -24.37
C GLY A 56 15.64 -1.12 -25.10
N THR A 57 14.87 -2.10 -25.56
CA THR A 57 13.63 -1.89 -26.32
C THR A 57 12.60 -1.19 -25.45
N PRO A 58 11.98 -0.09 -25.91
CA PRO A 58 11.00 0.64 -25.12
C PRO A 58 9.74 -0.19 -24.90
N VAL A 59 9.11 0.00 -23.74
CA VAL A 59 7.79 -0.54 -23.41
C VAL A 59 6.95 0.54 -22.75
N THR A 60 5.66 0.56 -23.09
CA THR A 60 4.64 1.39 -22.45
C THR A 60 3.53 0.48 -21.98
N ILE A 61 3.03 0.72 -20.77
CA ILE A 61 1.95 -0.06 -20.16
C ILE A 61 0.86 0.92 -19.71
N ASP A 62 -0.36 0.66 -20.17
CA ASP A 62 -1.58 1.35 -19.77
C ASP A 62 -2.46 0.36 -19.00
N VAL A 63 -2.79 0.69 -17.75
CA VAL A 63 -3.68 -0.12 -16.91
C VAL A 63 -4.85 0.73 -16.44
N LYS A 64 -6.05 0.18 -16.59
CA LYS A 64 -7.29 0.72 -16.01
C LYS A 64 -7.85 -0.29 -15.02
N LEU A 65 -7.93 0.11 -13.75
CA LEU A 65 -8.55 -0.67 -12.68
C LEU A 65 -9.93 -0.11 -12.40
N HIS A 66 -10.92 -1.00 -12.33
CA HIS A 66 -12.27 -0.70 -11.84
C HIS A 66 -12.53 -1.60 -10.64
N VAL A 67 -12.56 -1.02 -9.45
CA VAL A 67 -12.62 -1.75 -8.18
C VAL A 67 -13.63 -1.10 -7.26
N VAL A 68 -14.11 -1.85 -6.28
CA VAL A 68 -15.01 -1.35 -5.24
C VAL A 68 -14.18 -1.02 -4.00
N ASP A 69 -13.92 0.27 -3.76
CA ASP A 69 -12.83 0.75 -2.87
C ASP A 69 -13.00 0.28 -1.42
N ALA A 70 -14.22 0.21 -0.90
CA ALA A 70 -14.45 -0.25 0.48
C ALA A 70 -13.92 -1.66 0.72
N TYR A 71 -14.11 -2.58 -0.22
CA TYR A 71 -13.74 -3.99 -0.04
C TYR A 71 -12.23 -4.23 -0.19
N ASP A 72 -11.53 -3.40 -0.97
CA ASP A 72 -10.06 -3.46 -1.09
C ASP A 72 -9.37 -3.30 0.27
N SER A 73 -9.95 -2.50 1.17
CA SER A 73 -9.40 -2.27 2.52
C SER A 73 -9.99 -3.19 3.60
N ALA A 74 -11.19 -3.75 3.37
CA ALA A 74 -11.91 -4.51 4.38
C ALA A 74 -11.12 -5.76 4.84
N GLY A 75 -10.56 -6.53 3.90
CA GLY A 75 -9.75 -7.71 4.24
C GLY A 75 -8.50 -7.34 5.05
N VAL A 76 -7.80 -6.29 4.64
CA VAL A 76 -6.60 -5.79 5.32
C VAL A 76 -6.92 -5.33 6.74
N MET A 77 -8.08 -4.70 6.95
CA MET A 77 -8.51 -4.27 8.28
C MET A 77 -8.87 -5.44 9.20
N VAL A 78 -9.45 -6.52 8.67
CA VAL A 78 -9.69 -7.75 9.44
C VAL A 78 -8.36 -8.34 9.92
N ASP A 79 -7.35 -8.41 9.06
CA ASP A 79 -6.01 -8.88 9.42
C ASP A 79 -5.36 -7.97 10.46
N ALA A 80 -5.48 -6.64 10.31
CA ALA A 80 -4.95 -5.67 11.25
C ALA A 80 -5.53 -5.86 12.67
N ILE A 81 -6.86 -6.02 12.77
CA ILE A 81 -7.55 -6.24 14.05
C ILE A 81 -7.11 -7.55 14.69
N ARG A 82 -7.08 -8.65 13.91
CA ARG A 82 -6.71 -9.98 14.41
C ARG A 82 -5.24 -10.03 14.83
N GLY A 83 -4.34 -9.47 14.04
CA GLY A 83 -2.92 -9.38 14.37
C GLY A 83 -2.67 -8.54 15.63
N THR A 84 -3.39 -7.43 15.79
CA THR A 84 -3.31 -6.60 17.01
C THR A 84 -3.82 -7.35 18.24
N LYS A 85 -4.93 -8.09 18.11
CA LYS A 85 -5.45 -8.94 19.20
C LYS A 85 -4.45 -10.02 19.61
N LEU A 86 -3.80 -10.66 18.64
CA LEU A 86 -2.75 -11.65 18.89
C LEU A 86 -1.54 -11.03 19.61
N ALA A 87 -1.12 -9.83 19.20
CA ALA A 87 -0.04 -9.10 19.87
C ALA A 87 -0.39 -8.80 21.34
N LEU A 88 -1.63 -8.38 21.60
CA LEU A 88 -2.13 -8.11 22.94
C LEU A 88 -2.11 -9.36 23.83
N GLU A 89 -2.54 -10.50 23.29
CA GLU A 89 -2.54 -11.79 24.02
C GLU A 89 -1.13 -12.29 24.33
N ARG A 90 -0.16 -11.97 23.47
CA ARG A 90 1.26 -12.29 23.68
C ARG A 90 1.99 -11.26 24.55
N GLY A 91 1.32 -10.19 24.98
CA GLY A 91 1.92 -9.12 25.79
C GLY A 91 2.97 -8.30 25.03
N VAL A 92 2.92 -8.29 23.69
CA VAL A 92 3.83 -7.49 22.85
C VAL A 92 3.57 -6.00 23.10
N LYS A 93 4.65 -5.23 23.28
CA LYS A 93 4.59 -3.78 23.55
C LYS A 93 5.33 -3.01 22.45
N GLY A 94 4.91 -1.77 22.23
CA GLY A 94 5.50 -0.90 21.23
C GLY A 94 4.95 -1.15 19.83
N GLU A 95 5.74 -0.80 18.82
CA GLU A 95 5.34 -0.83 17.41
C GLU A 95 5.30 -2.27 16.87
N LEU A 96 4.20 -2.63 16.19
CA LEU A 96 4.04 -3.90 15.47
C LEU A 96 4.55 -3.71 14.05
N THR A 97 5.87 -3.80 13.86
CA THR A 97 6.53 -3.46 12.60
C THR A 97 6.04 -4.32 11.43
N SER A 98 5.97 -5.65 11.61
CA SER A 98 5.52 -6.58 10.55
C SER A 98 4.06 -6.34 10.16
N LEU A 99 3.16 -6.23 11.15
CA LEU A 99 1.75 -5.91 10.95
C LEU A 99 1.58 -4.56 10.24
N SER A 100 2.31 -3.54 10.69
CA SER A 100 2.17 -2.18 10.17
C SER A 100 2.60 -2.11 8.71
N ALA A 101 3.71 -2.75 8.37
CA ALA A 101 4.23 -2.82 7.01
C ALA A 101 3.33 -3.61 6.06
N TYR A 102 2.63 -4.64 6.57
CA TYR A 102 1.68 -5.43 5.79
C TYR A 102 0.34 -4.68 5.57
N CYS A 103 -0.19 -4.01 6.60
CA CYS A 103 -1.53 -3.42 6.57
C CYS A 103 -1.58 -1.97 6.06
N PHE A 104 -0.51 -1.19 6.19
CA PHE A 104 -0.54 0.26 5.97
C PHE A 104 0.46 0.73 4.92
N LYS A 105 0.13 1.84 4.25
CA LYS A 105 0.96 2.44 3.18
C LYS A 105 2.14 3.26 3.71
N HIS A 106 2.07 3.63 4.99
CA HIS A 106 3.06 4.42 5.71
C HIS A 106 3.37 3.79 7.06
N PRO A 107 4.00 2.60 7.07
CA PRO A 107 4.49 2.00 8.30
C PRO A 107 5.67 2.79 8.88
N PRO A 108 5.99 2.62 10.18
CA PRO A 108 7.23 3.14 10.78
C PRO A 108 8.48 2.67 10.05
N THR A 109 8.45 1.45 9.49
CA THR A 109 9.51 0.88 8.64
C THR A 109 8.90 0.42 7.33
N GLN A 110 9.30 1.05 6.23
CA GLN A 110 8.89 0.64 4.88
C GLN A 110 9.54 -0.70 4.53
N MET A 111 8.74 -1.62 3.98
CA MET A 111 9.19 -2.93 3.54
C MET A 111 8.52 -3.27 2.22
N ALA A 112 9.18 -4.11 1.42
CA ALA A 112 8.54 -4.67 0.24
C ALA A 112 7.31 -5.50 0.64
N TYR A 113 6.20 -5.38 -0.09
CA TYR A 113 4.96 -6.08 0.27
C TYR A 113 5.14 -7.59 0.52
N ALA A 114 5.92 -8.27 -0.34
CA ALA A 114 6.19 -9.71 -0.19
C ALA A 114 6.95 -10.02 1.11
N GLN A 115 7.90 -9.16 1.49
CA GLN A 115 8.64 -9.27 2.75
C GLN A 115 7.73 -8.99 3.94
N ALA A 116 6.94 -7.91 3.89
CA ALA A 116 6.00 -7.55 4.94
C ALA A 116 4.99 -8.68 5.21
N LYS A 117 4.47 -9.29 4.14
CA LYS A 117 3.59 -10.45 4.22
C LYS A 117 4.26 -11.64 4.89
N ALA A 118 5.47 -12.01 4.46
CA ALA A 118 6.20 -13.13 5.06
C ALA A 118 6.51 -12.89 6.55
N MET A 119 6.91 -11.68 6.92
CA MET A 119 7.16 -11.32 8.31
C MET A 119 5.88 -11.34 9.15
N PHE A 120 4.75 -10.91 8.60
CA PHE A 120 3.46 -11.00 9.28
C PHE A 120 3.02 -12.46 9.46
N GLU A 121 3.23 -13.33 8.46
CA GLU A 121 2.98 -14.77 8.58
C GLU A 121 3.85 -15.40 9.67
N ASP A 122 5.15 -15.08 9.72
CA ASP A 122 6.05 -15.54 10.78
C ASP A 122 5.67 -15.03 12.16
N PHE A 123 5.21 -13.78 12.26
CA PHE A 123 4.63 -13.23 13.49
C PHE A 123 3.40 -14.04 13.88
N THR A 124 2.44 -14.30 12.98
CA THR A 124 1.25 -15.10 13.32
C THR A 124 1.60 -16.52 13.76
N ALA A 125 2.63 -17.12 13.15
CA ALA A 125 3.16 -18.44 13.51
C ALA A 125 3.99 -18.46 14.80
N GLY A 126 4.30 -17.30 15.39
CA GLY A 126 5.09 -17.20 16.63
C GLY A 126 6.59 -17.39 16.44
N LYS A 127 7.11 -17.26 15.21
CA LYS A 127 8.55 -17.32 14.92
C LYS A 127 9.27 -15.99 15.19
N THR A 128 8.52 -14.90 15.24
CA THR A 128 9.00 -13.53 15.48
C THR A 128 8.11 -12.82 16.50
N GLU A 129 8.70 -11.90 17.28
CA GLU A 129 8.00 -11.16 18.33
C GLU A 129 7.17 -9.97 17.83
N ARG A 130 7.55 -9.33 16.71
CA ARG A 130 6.94 -8.10 16.18
C ARG A 130 7.21 -7.90 14.69
#